data_AF-A0A933GBQ3-F1
#
_entry.id   AF-A0A933GBQ3-F1
#
_cell.length_a   1.000
_cell.length_b   1.000
_cell.length_c   1.000
_cell.angle_alpha   90.00
_cell.angle_beta   90.00
_cell.angle_gamma   90.00
#
_symmetry.space_group_name_H-M   'P 1'
#
loop_
_entity.id
_entity.type
_entity.pdbx_description
1 polymer ?
#
loop_
_entity_poly.entity_id
_entity_poly.type
_entity_poly.pdbx_seq_one_letter_code
_entity_poly.pdbx_strand_id
1 'polypeptide(L)' 'MVGPVTDASGVVFAAPAPPRRIISLIPSITETLFTLGAGDSIVAITTF' A
#
# COMPACT_ATOMS: atom_id res chain seq x y z
N MET A 1 -15.57 2.45 -5.98
CA MET A 1 -14.98 3.65 -5.37
C MET A 1 -14.46 3.24 -4.01
N VAL A 2 -13.16 3.41 -3.73
CA VAL A 2 -12.62 3.08 -2.40
C VAL A 2 -13.01 4.24 -1.48
N GLY A 3 -13.74 3.94 -0.41
CA GLY A 3 -14.10 4.96 0.58
C GLY A 3 -12.85 5.55 1.26
N PRO A 4 -12.97 6.71 1.93
CA PRO A 4 -11.85 7.27 2.68
C PRO A 4 -11.39 6.28 3.76
N VAL A 5 -10.07 6.15 3.91
CA VAL A 5 -9.42 5.34 4.95
C VAL A 5 -8.55 6.23 5.82
N THR A 6 -8.48 5.95 7.12
CA THR A 6 -7.57 6.63 8.03
C THR A 6 -6.36 5.74 8.27
N ASP A 7 -5.16 6.28 8.08
CA ASP A 7 -3.92 5.54 8.34
C ASP A 7 -3.56 5.50 9.83
N ALA A 8 -2.48 4.79 10.16
CA ALA A 8 -2.01 4.66 11.54
C ALA A 8 -1.51 5.97 12.16
N SER A 9 -1.24 7.01 11.36
CA SER A 9 -0.87 8.34 11.84
C SER A 9 -2.08 9.26 12.06
N GLY A 10 -3.29 8.79 11.73
CA GLY A 10 -4.52 9.57 11.82
C GLY A 10 -4.82 10.41 10.59
N VAL A 11 -4.06 10.25 9.49
CA VAL A 11 -4.28 10.99 8.24
C VAL A 11 -5.37 10.29 7.43
N VAL A 12 -6.33 11.07 6.94
CA VAL A 12 -7.40 10.58 6.05
C VAL A 12 -6.90 10.58 4.61
N PHE A 13 -6.95 9.42 3.98
CA PHE A 13 -6.60 9.22 2.58
C PHE A 13 -7.81 8.74 1.77
N ALA A 14 -8.08 9.42 0.66
CA ALA A 14 -9.13 9.05 -0.28
C ALA A 14 -8.51 8.72 -1.62
N ALA A 15 -8.56 7.44 -2.01
CA ALA A 15 -8.06 6.98 -3.30
C ALA A 15 -9.16 7.07 -4.37
N PRO A 16 -8.93 7.76 -5.50
CA PRO A 16 -9.93 7.85 -6.57
C PRO A 16 -10.18 6.49 -7.25
N ALA A 17 -9.21 5.58 -7.20
CA ALA A 17 -9.27 4.24 -7.76
C ALA A 17 -8.34 3.29 -6.97
N PRO A 18 -8.48 1.96 -7.12
CA PRO A 18 -7.52 1.01 -6.57
C PRO A 18 -6.08 1.31 -7.03
N PRO A 19 -5.08 1.21 -6.15
CA PRO A 19 -3.68 1.46 -6.51
C PRO A 19 -3.17 0.41 -7.51
N ARG A 20 -2.43 0.87 -8.52
CA ARG A 20 -1.85 0.01 -9.58
C ARG A 20 -0.32 -0.02 -9.57
N ARG A 21 0.30 0.90 -8.81
CA ARG A 21 1.76 1.03 -8.65
C ARG A 21 2.02 1.42 -7.21
N ILE A 22 2.67 0.53 -6.45
CA ILE A 22 2.89 0.66 -5.01
C ILE A 22 4.40 0.73 -4.77
N ILE A 23 4.80 1.71 -3.96
CA ILE A 23 6.16 1.78 -3.39
C ILE A 23 6.01 1.39 -1.91
N SER A 24 6.61 0.28 -1.50
CA SER A 24 6.54 -0.19 -0.11
C SER A 24 7.82 0.14 0.64
N LEU A 25 7.70 0.94 1.71
CA LEU A 25 8.86 1.42 2.47
C LEU A 25 9.14 0.64 3.75
N ILE A 26 8.31 -0.35 4.09
CA ILE A 26 8.41 -1.10 5.34
C ILE A 26 8.41 -2.59 5.02
N PRO A 27 9.45 -3.37 5.37
CA PRO A 27 9.56 -4.79 5.02
C PRO A 27 8.34 -5.62 5.42
N SER A 28 7.83 -5.47 6.64
CA SER A 28 6.63 -6.20 7.11
C SER A 28 5.34 -5.83 6.36
N ILE A 29 5.23 -4.59 5.86
CA ILE A 29 4.11 -4.18 5.00
C ILE A 29 4.26 -4.81 3.62
N THR A 30 5.47 -4.89 3.09
CA THR A 30 5.74 -5.59 1.82
C THR A 30 5.27 -7.05 1.87
N GLU A 31 5.60 -7.77 2.94
CA GLU A 31 5.14 -9.16 3.15
C GLU A 31 3.61 -9.27 3.25
N THR A 32 2.98 -8.32 3.93
CA THR A 32 1.51 -8.24 4.02
C THR A 32 0.89 -8.06 2.63
N LEU A 33 1.45 -7.20 1.77
CA LEU A 33 0.97 -6.99 0.41
C LEU A 33 1.06 -8.25 -0.44
N PHE A 34 2.14 -9.03 -0.33
CA PHE A 34 2.25 -10.32 -1.01
C PHE A 34 1.21 -11.32 -0.51
N THR A 35 1.00 -11.39 0.81
CA THR A 35 -0.02 -12.25 1.42
C THR A 35 -1.43 -11.92 0.92
N LEU A 36 -1.71 -10.64 0.65
CA LEU A 36 -2.98 -10.16 0.11
C LEU A 36 -3.10 -10.29 -1.42
N GLY A 37 -2.10 -10.84 -2.12
CA GLY A 37 -2.09 -10.97 -3.58
C GLY A 37 -1.85 -9.66 -4.33
N ALA A 38 -1.36 -8.61 -3.65
CA ALA A 38 -1.06 -7.31 -4.25
C ALA A 38 0.40 -7.18 -4.74
N GLY A 39 1.18 -8.26 -4.68
CA GLY A 39 2.60 -8.29 -5.05
C GLY A 39 2.88 -7.75 -6.45
N ASP A 40 2.05 -8.09 -7.43
CA ASP A 40 2.20 -7.65 -8.83
C ASP A 40 2.07 -6.12 -9.01
N SER A 41 1.49 -5.41 -8.04
CA SER A 41 1.36 -3.95 -8.07
C SER A 41 2.58 -3.24 -7.47
N ILE A 42 3.54 -3.95 -6.86
CA ILE A 42 4.72 -3.35 -6.24
C ILE A 42 5.75 -3.00 -7.31
N VAL A 43 6.12 -1.72 -7.40
CA VAL A 43 7.11 -1.23 -8.37
C VAL A 43 8.45 -0.87 -7.75
N ALA A 44 8.51 -0.71 -6.43
CA ALA A 44 9.75 -0.48 -5.68
C ALA A 44 9.56 -0.84 -4.20
N ILE A 45 10.68 -1.17 -3.55
CA ILE A 45 10.78 -1.43 -2.11
C ILE A 45 11.91 -0.58 -1.50
N THR A 46 11.88 -0.40 -0.17
CA THR A 46 13.05 0.11 0.57
C THR A 46 14.22 -0.88 0.52
N THR A 47 15.45 -0.41 0.80
CA THR A 47 16.67 -1.23 0.92
C THR A 47 17.24 -1.27 2.34
N PHE A 48 16.58 -0.57 3.27
CA PHE A 48 16.98 -0.41 4.66
C PHE A 48 16.16 -1.30 5.59
#